data_AF-A0A5B7I7E1-F1
#
_entry.id   AF-A0A5B7I7E1-F1
#
_cell.length_a   1.000
_cell.length_b   1.000
_cell.length_c   1.000
_cell.angle_alpha   90.00
_cell.angle_beta   90.00
_cell.angle_gamma   90.00
#
_symmetry.space_group_name_H-M   'P 1'
#
loop_
_entity.id
_entity.type
_entity.pdbx_description
1 polymer ?
#
loop_
_entity_poly.entity_id
_entity_poly.type
_entity_poly.pdbx_seq_one_letter_code
_entity_poly.pdbx_strand_id
1 'polypeptide(L)'
;MPPKLPATSPAMSPSVTKKTRKSLTLEVKPDIIHRHERGKKTNSIARHHGLTPSTVSAIFKSADSIKKAGETVSSLQAKRTT
;
A
#
# COMPACT_ATOMS: atom_id res chain seq x y z
N MET A 1 -51.05 -29.45 3.14
CA MET A 1 -49.64 -29.34 3.58
C MET A 1 -48.80 -28.99 2.36
N PRO A 2 -48.08 -27.85 2.33
CA PRO A 2 -47.24 -27.52 1.17
C PRO A 2 -45.88 -28.24 1.26
N PRO A 3 -45.25 -28.57 0.13
CA PRO A 3 -43.93 -29.22 0.14
C PRO A 3 -42.83 -28.22 0.52
N LYS A 4 -41.82 -28.72 1.25
CA LYS A 4 -40.60 -28.01 1.67
C LYS A 4 -39.81 -27.56 0.44
N LEU A 5 -39.65 -26.25 0.24
CA LEU A 5 -38.74 -25.71 -0.78
C LEU A 5 -37.28 -25.95 -0.35
N PRO A 6 -36.41 -26.49 -1.22
CA PRO A 6 -34.99 -26.61 -0.92
C PRO A 6 -34.35 -25.21 -0.92
N ALA A 7 -33.72 -24.85 0.20
CA ALA A 7 -32.94 -23.61 0.34
C ALA A 7 -31.59 -23.77 -0.37
N THR A 8 -31.57 -23.72 -1.69
CA THR A 8 -30.32 -23.59 -2.46
C THR A 8 -30.61 -22.86 -3.75
N SER A 9 -30.82 -21.54 -3.67
CA SER A 9 -30.39 -20.69 -4.77
C SER A 9 -28.85 -20.68 -4.73
N PRO A 10 -28.14 -20.99 -5.83
CA PRO A 10 -26.73 -20.68 -5.91
C PRO A 10 -26.64 -19.17 -5.75
N ALA A 11 -26.12 -18.70 -4.62
CA ALA A 11 -25.67 -17.33 -4.53
C ALA A 11 -24.58 -17.20 -5.59
N MET A 12 -24.94 -16.68 -6.77
CA MET A 12 -23.97 -16.19 -7.74
C MET A 12 -23.27 -15.03 -7.06
N SER A 13 -22.25 -15.37 -6.27
CA SER A 13 -21.32 -14.41 -5.74
C SER A 13 -20.71 -13.71 -6.96
N PRO A 14 -20.81 -12.37 -7.07
CA PRO A 14 -20.15 -11.67 -8.16
C PRO A 14 -18.67 -12.05 -8.08
N SER A 15 -18.13 -12.54 -9.19
CA SER A 15 -16.70 -12.74 -9.37
C SER A 15 -16.01 -11.41 -9.07
N VAL A 16 -15.57 -11.23 -7.83
CA VAL A 16 -14.73 -10.11 -7.42
C VAL A 16 -13.39 -10.34 -8.08
N THR A 17 -13.25 -9.81 -9.29
CA THR A 17 -11.97 -9.71 -9.97
C THR A 17 -11.04 -8.95 -9.03
N LYS A 18 -10.08 -9.67 -8.43
CA LYS A 18 -9.13 -9.10 -7.48
C LYS A 18 -8.37 -8.00 -8.19
N LYS A 19 -8.61 -6.74 -7.82
CA LYS A 19 -7.81 -5.61 -8.32
C LYS A 19 -6.36 -5.83 -7.90
N THR A 20 -5.45 -5.91 -8.86
CA THR A 20 -4.02 -6.04 -8.60
C THR A 20 -3.52 -4.79 -7.85
N ARG A 21 -2.73 -5.02 -6.79
CA ARG A 21 -2.20 -3.94 -5.96
C ARG A 21 -1.19 -3.14 -6.77
N LYS A 22 -1.38 -1.82 -6.89
CA LYS A 22 -0.37 -0.92 -7.45
C LYS A 22 0.82 -0.84 -6.49
N SER A 23 2.02 -1.19 -6.97
CA SER A 23 3.26 -0.93 -6.24
C SER A 23 3.58 0.57 -6.33
N LEU A 24 3.87 1.17 -5.17
CA LEU A 24 4.41 2.53 -5.12
C LEU A 24 5.90 2.49 -5.41
N THR A 25 6.39 3.48 -6.16
CA THR A 25 7.81 3.63 -6.50
C THR A 25 8.66 3.86 -5.25
N LEU A 26 9.93 3.44 -5.32
CA LEU A 26 10.88 3.53 -4.22
C LEU A 26 11.19 4.97 -3.80
N GLU A 27 10.95 5.97 -4.66
CA GLU A 27 11.15 7.40 -4.35
C GLU A 27 9.98 8.02 -3.56
N VAL A 28 8.74 7.55 -3.81
CA VAL A 28 7.54 8.16 -3.21
C VAL A 28 7.41 7.77 -1.73
N LYS A 29 7.75 6.53 -1.38
CA LYS A 29 7.67 6.04 0.00
C LYS A 29 8.57 6.81 0.99
N PRO A 30 9.86 7.05 0.72
CA PRO A 30 10.71 7.84 1.61
C PRO A 30 10.29 9.30 1.69
N ASP A 31 9.84 9.95 0.60
CA ASP A 31 9.30 11.32 0.67
C ASP A 31 8.08 11.41 1.61
N ILE A 32 7.19 10.42 1.56
CA ILE A 32 6.05 10.32 2.49
C ILE A 32 6.52 10.22 3.95
N ILE A 33 7.55 9.40 4.24
CA ILE A 33 8.12 9.25 5.58
C ILE A 33 8.74 10.57 6.04
N HIS A 34 9.60 11.19 5.22
CA HIS A 34 10.26 12.45 5.57
C HIS A 34 9.27 13.59 5.83
N ARG A 35 8.20 13.69 5.03
CA ARG A 35 7.14 14.68 5.24
C ARG A 35 6.39 14.46 6.54
N HIS A 36 6.13 13.20 6.89
CA HIS A 36 5.47 12.84 8.14
C HIS A 36 6.35 13.15 9.36
N GLU A 37 7.64 12.83 9.31
CA GLU A 37 8.62 13.15 10.37
C GLU A 37 8.78 14.66 10.58
N ARG A 38 8.65 15.47 9.51
CA ARG A 38 8.58 16.95 9.60
C ARG A 38 7.26 17.48 10.21
N GLY A 39 6.38 16.61 10.68
CA GLY A 39 5.12 17.00 11.32
C GLY A 39 3.98 17.30 10.35
N LYS A 40 4.10 16.98 9.05
CA LYS A 40 2.98 17.18 8.11
C LYS A 40 1.84 16.22 8.43
N LYS A 41 0.61 16.74 8.40
CA LYS A 41 -0.61 15.97 8.65
C LYS A 41 -0.84 14.92 7.56
N THR A 42 -1.23 13.71 7.94
CA THR A 42 -1.44 12.56 7.04
C THR A 42 -2.35 12.88 5.85
N ASN A 43 -3.43 13.65 6.07
CA ASN A 43 -4.35 14.04 4.99
C ASN A 43 -3.67 14.97 3.97
N SER A 44 -2.83 15.91 4.41
CA SER A 44 -2.06 16.78 3.52
C SER A 44 -1.09 15.98 2.66
N ILE A 45 -0.40 15.00 3.24
CA ILE A 45 0.52 14.10 2.52
C ILE A 45 -0.26 13.25 1.51
N ALA A 46 -1.40 12.69 1.93
CA ALA A 46 -2.26 11.88 1.07
C ALA A 46 -2.71 12.67 -0.17
N ARG A 47 -3.20 13.90 0.02
CA ARG A 47 -3.62 14.78 -1.08
C ARG A 47 -2.46 15.15 -2.01
N HIS A 48 -1.27 15.43 -1.46
CA HIS A 48 -0.09 15.78 -2.24
C HIS A 48 0.33 14.67 -3.22
N HIS A 49 0.21 13.41 -2.83
CA HIS A 49 0.59 12.26 -3.67
C HIS A 49 -0.59 11.57 -4.38
N GLY A 50 -1.80 12.13 -4.28
CA GLY A 50 -3.00 11.49 -4.84
C GLY A 50 -3.34 10.13 -4.21
N LEU A 51 -2.98 9.94 -2.94
CA LEU A 51 -3.18 8.70 -2.18
C LEU A 51 -4.34 8.82 -1.20
N THR A 52 -4.79 7.67 -0.70
CA THR A 52 -5.70 7.61 0.44
C THR A 52 -4.93 7.73 1.76
N PRO A 53 -5.52 8.30 2.83
CA PRO A 53 -4.88 8.33 4.15
C PRO A 53 -4.49 6.94 4.66
N SER A 54 -5.30 5.91 4.37
CA SER A 54 -5.00 4.51 4.72
C SER A 54 -3.71 3.99 4.08
N THR A 55 -3.41 4.41 2.85
CA THR A 55 -2.17 4.05 2.17
C THR A 55 -0.97 4.70 2.85
N VAL A 56 -1.10 5.97 3.25
CA VAL A 56 -0.05 6.69 4.00
C VAL A 56 0.22 6.03 5.35
N SER A 57 -0.82 5.65 6.09
CA SER A 57 -0.67 4.90 7.35
C SER A 57 0.02 3.55 7.15
N ALA A 58 -0.31 2.81 6.09
CA ALA A 58 0.32 1.54 5.79
C ALA A 58 1.82 1.71 5.47
N ILE A 59 2.20 2.78 4.78
CA ILE A 59 3.61 3.10 4.50
C ILE A 59 4.34 3.39 5.81
N PHE A 60 3.75 4.20 6.69
CA PHE A 60 4.33 4.51 8.00
C PHE A 60 4.55 3.26 8.86
N LYS A 61 3.59 2.32 8.88
CA LYS A 61 3.74 1.03 9.56
C LYS A 61 4.90 0.18 9.05
N SER A 62 5.39 0.45 7.84
CA SER A 62 6.51 -0.25 7.21
C SER A 62 7.75 0.62 7.03
N ALA A 63 7.82 1.78 7.71
CA ALA A 63 8.85 2.80 7.47
C ALA A 63 10.27 2.25 7.69
N ASP A 64 10.49 1.45 8.73
CA ASP A 64 11.81 0.90 9.04
C ASP A 64 12.32 -0.04 7.94
N SER A 65 11.44 -0.91 7.43
CA SER A 65 11.78 -1.80 6.31
C SER A 65 12.09 -1.02 5.03
N ILE A 66 11.41 0.11 4.80
CA ILE A 66 11.64 0.99 3.65
C ILE A 66 12.99 1.70 3.78
N LYS A 67 13.33 2.22 4.95
CA LYS A 67 14.64 2.86 5.22
C LYS A 67 15.78 1.87 5.01
N LYS A 68 15.65 0.66 5.54
CA LYS A 68 16.65 -0.41 5.38
C LYS A 68 16.80 -0.86 3.93
N ALA A 69 15.70 -0.97 3.19
CA ALA A 69 15.76 -1.27 1.76
C ALA A 69 16.45 -0.17 0.95
N GLY A 70 16.29 1.11 1.33
CA GLY A 70 17.01 2.21 0.70
C GLY A 70 18.53 2.13 0.92
N GLU A 71 18.96 1.82 2.13
CA GLU A 71 20.38 1.62 2.47
C GLU A 71 21.00 0.45 1.70
N THR A 72 20.30 -0.68 1.59
CA THR A 72 20.81 -1.84 0.84
C THR A 72 20.93 -1.56 -0.65
N VAL A 73 19.96 -0.88 -1.26
CA VAL A 73 20.03 -0.48 -2.68
C VAL A 73 21.19 0.48 -2.91
N SER A 74 21.41 1.45 -2.03
CA SER A 74 22.54 2.40 -2.12
C SER A 74 23.89 1.67 -2.03
N SER A 75 24.04 0.75 -1.06
CA SER A 75 25.25 -0.07 -0.93
C SER A 75 25.51 -0.96 -2.15
N LEU A 76 24.46 -1.54 -2.73
CA LEU A 76 24.56 -2.38 -3.92
C LEU A 76 24.97 -1.57 -5.17
N GLN A 77 24.47 -0.34 -5.32
CA GLN A 77 24.93 0.54 -6.40
C GLN A 77 26.39 0.95 -6.22
N ALA A 78 26.81 1.31 -5.01
CA ALA A 78 28.20 1.69 -4.74
C ALA A 78 29.21 0.58 -5.12
N LYS A 79 28.83 -0.69 -4.96
CA LYS A 79 29.66 -1.85 -5.32
C LYS A 79 29.68 -2.20 -6.80
N ARG A 80 28.75 -1.66 -7.61
CA ARG A 80 28.66 -1.93 -9.06
C ARG A 80 29.43 -0.92 -9.91
N THR A 81 29.95 0.16 -9.31
CA THR A 81 30.62 1.26 -10.02
C THR A 81 32.15 1.22 -9.88
N THR A 82 32.73 0.04 -9.72
CA THR A 82 34.19 -0.19 -9.75
C THR A 82 34.56 -1.19 -10.82
#